data_AF-A0A7D4YAV3-F1
#
_entry.id   AF-A0A7D4YAV3-F1
#
_cell.length_a   1.000
_cell.length_b   1.000
_cell.length_c   1.000
_cell.angle_alpha   90.00
_cell.angle_beta   90.00
_cell.angle_gamma   90.00
#
_symmetry.space_group_name_H-M   'P 1'
#
loop_
_entity.id
_entity.type
_entity.pdbx_description
1 polymer ?
#
loop_
_entity_poly.entity_id
_entity_poly.type
_entity_poly.pdbx_seq_one_letter_code
_entity_poly.pdbx_strand_id
1 'polypeptide(L)'
;MAGKITVLFALFAFIAFSGHFQIAAGSPAIATGYDAMEICIENCAQCKKMLGAWFEGPLCAESCIKFKGKLIPECEDFASISPFLNKL
;
A
#
# COMPACT_ATOMS: atom_id res chain seq x y z
N MET A 1 -31.30 52.09 -5.91
CA MET A 1 -30.39 51.76 -4.78
C MET A 1 -30.29 50.25 -4.51
N ALA A 2 -31.34 49.46 -4.75
CA ALA A 2 -31.33 48.00 -4.56
C ALA A 2 -30.27 47.25 -5.40
N GLY A 3 -30.09 47.58 -6.69
CA GLY A 3 -29.17 46.84 -7.56
C GLY A 3 -27.69 46.89 -7.16
N LYS A 4 -27.23 47.97 -6.53
CA LYS A 4 -25.83 48.08 -6.04
C LYS A 4 -25.59 47.15 -4.84
N ILE A 5 -26.59 47.00 -3.98
CA ILE A 5 -26.54 46.12 -2.80
C ILE A 5 -26.56 44.66 -3.25
N THR A 6 -27.38 44.30 -4.25
CA THR A 6 -27.43 42.94 -4.81
C THR A 6 -26.09 42.52 -5.43
N VAL A 7 -25.43 43.43 -6.17
CA VAL A 7 -24.12 43.15 -6.78
C VAL A 7 -23.03 42.95 -5.72
N LEU A 8 -23.03 43.75 -4.65
CA LEU A 8 -22.08 43.60 -3.55
C LEU A 8 -22.24 42.26 -2.82
N PHE A 9 -23.49 41.83 -2.60
CA PHE A 9 -23.76 40.52 -2.00
C PHE A 9 -23.30 39.36 -2.88
N ALA A 10 -23.54 39.44 -4.19
CA ALA A 10 -23.11 38.41 -5.14
C ALA A 10 -21.57 38.28 -5.21
N LEU A 11 -20.85 39.41 -5.20
CA LEU A 11 -19.39 39.42 -5.17
C LEU A 11 -18.82 38.83 -3.88
N PHE A 12 -19.42 39.18 -2.74
CA PHE A 12 -19.00 38.65 -1.44
C PHE A 12 -19.19 37.13 -1.36
N ALA A 13 -20.33 36.63 -1.86
CA ALA A 13 -20.59 35.19 -1.93
C ALA A 13 -19.59 34.45 -2.84
N PHE A 14 -19.22 35.04 -3.98
CA PHE A 14 -18.25 34.44 -4.90
C PHE A 14 -16.83 34.37 -4.31
N ILE A 15 -16.40 35.41 -3.57
CA ILE A 15 -15.10 35.45 -2.88
C ILE A 15 -15.07 34.45 -1.72
N ALA A 16 -16.17 34.33 -0.97
CA ALA A 16 -16.28 33.33 0.09
C ALA A 16 -16.21 31.90 -0.47
N PHE A 17 -16.82 31.65 -1.63
CA PHE A 17 -16.84 30.34 -2.26
C PHE A 17 -15.47 29.93 -2.85
N SER A 18 -14.72 30.88 -3.44
CA SER A 18 -13.40 30.61 -4.00
C SER A 18 -12.32 30.35 -2.93
N GLY A 19 -12.49 30.87 -1.72
CA GLY A 19 -11.60 30.61 -0.58
C GLY A 19 -11.65 29.17 -0.03
N HIS A 20 -12.66 28.37 -0.42
CA HIS A 20 -12.82 26.99 0.02
C HIS A 20 -12.32 25.94 -0.99
N PHE A 21 -11.61 26.37 -2.05
CA PHE A 21 -11.01 25.44 -2.99
C PHE A 21 -9.78 24.77 -2.37
N GLN A 22 -10.01 23.65 -1.67
CA GLN A 22 -8.94 22.80 -1.15
C GLN A 22 -8.47 21.85 -2.26
N ILE A 23 -7.20 21.98 -2.65
CA ILE A 23 -6.56 20.97 -3.50
C ILE A 23 -6.29 19.75 -2.62
N ALA A 24 -7.03 18.67 -2.83
CA ALA A 24 -6.74 17.40 -2.18
C ALA A 24 -5.44 16.85 -2.78
N ALA A 25 -4.34 16.94 -2.01
CA ALA A 25 -3.10 16.26 -2.32
C ALA A 25 -3.31 14.75 -2.14
N GLY A 26 -3.83 14.09 -3.16
CA GLY A 26 -3.82 12.63 -3.24
C GLY A 26 -2.37 12.19 -3.39
N SER A 27 -1.80 11.55 -2.37
CA SER A 27 -0.55 10.82 -2.56
C SER A 27 -0.83 9.72 -3.58
N PRO A 28 -0.07 9.59 -4.68
CA PRO A 28 -0.23 8.44 -5.57
C PRO A 28 0.13 7.23 -4.72
N ALA A 29 -0.87 6.38 -4.43
CA ALA A 29 -0.63 5.21 -3.59
C ALA A 29 0.49 4.33 -4.17
N ILE A 30 0.70 4.36 -5.49
CA ILE A 30 1.73 3.56 -6.16
C ILE A 30 1.90 4.00 -7.61
N ALA A 31 3.02 4.64 -7.92
CA ALA A 31 3.48 4.87 -9.29
C ALA A 31 4.95 4.45 -9.50
N THR A 32 5.55 3.80 -8.49
CA THR A 32 6.85 3.15 -8.58
C THR A 32 6.59 1.67 -8.83
N GLY A 33 7.26 1.08 -9.82
CA GLY A 33 7.17 -0.36 -10.05
C GLY A 33 7.54 -1.11 -8.77
N TYR A 34 6.66 -1.99 -8.30
CA TYR A 34 6.92 -2.83 -7.14
C TYR A 34 8.13 -3.71 -7.39
N ASP A 35 9.10 -3.68 -6.48
CA ASP A 35 10.21 -4.62 -6.50
C ASP A 35 9.72 -5.97 -5.95
N ALA A 36 9.55 -6.94 -6.84
CA ALA A 36 9.06 -8.26 -6.49
C ALA A 36 9.98 -8.99 -5.50
N MET A 37 11.28 -8.67 -5.50
CA MET A 37 12.25 -9.24 -4.57
C MET A 37 12.04 -8.68 -3.17
N GLU A 38 11.86 -7.37 -3.04
CA GLU A 38 11.52 -6.70 -1.78
C GLU A 38 10.24 -7.29 -1.18
N ILE A 39 9.15 -7.36 -1.95
CA ILE A 39 7.88 -7.94 -1.51
C ILE A 39 8.06 -9.40 -1.07
N CYS A 40 8.83 -10.20 -1.81
CA CYS A 40 9.06 -11.60 -1.46
C CYS A 40 9.74 -11.74 -0.09
N ILE A 41 10.80 -10.95 0.15
CA ILE A 41 11.54 -10.98 1.42
C ILE A 41 10.69 -10.46 2.59
N GLU A 42 9.92 -9.38 2.38
CA GLU A 42 9.02 -8.84 3.40
C GLU A 42 7.94 -9.86 3.79
N ASN A 43 7.36 -10.56 2.82
CA ASN A 43 6.39 -11.62 3.10
C ASN A 43 7.04 -12.80 3.84
N CYS A 44 8.27 -13.22 3.49
CA CYS A 44 8.97 -14.25 4.28
C CYS A 44 9.13 -13.83 5.76
N ALA A 45 9.46 -12.57 6.02
CA ALA A 45 9.58 -12.04 7.38
C ALA A 45 8.22 -12.01 8.09
N GLN A 46 7.16 -11.61 7.39
CA GLN A 46 5.79 -11.61 7.92
C GLN A 46 5.31 -13.02 8.27
N CYS A 47 5.49 -13.99 7.37
CA CYS A 47 5.11 -15.38 7.60
C CYS A 47 5.88 -15.97 8.78
N LYS A 48 7.17 -15.64 8.92
CA LYS A 48 7.96 -16.05 10.10
C LYS A 48 7.41 -15.46 11.40
N LYS A 49 6.95 -14.21 11.39
CA LYS A 49 6.33 -13.57 12.56
C LYS A 49 4.99 -14.21 12.93
N MET A 50 4.18 -14.58 11.93
CA MET A 50 2.87 -15.21 12.13
C MET A 50 2.97 -16.67 12.61
N LEU A 51 3.82 -17.46 11.95
CA LEU A 51 3.89 -18.91 12.12
C LEU A 51 5.02 -19.35 13.08
N GLY A 52 5.94 -18.44 13.41
CA GLY A 52 6.99 -18.66 14.40
C GLY A 52 7.90 -19.83 14.04
N ALA A 53 7.99 -20.82 14.94
CA ALA A 53 8.86 -21.98 14.78
C ALA A 53 8.42 -22.94 13.66
N TRP A 54 7.20 -22.81 13.14
CA TRP A 54 6.64 -23.70 12.12
C TRP A 54 7.10 -23.35 10.70
N PHE A 55 7.66 -22.15 10.52
CA PHE A 55 8.04 -21.60 9.23
C PHE A 55 9.55 -21.34 9.15
N GLU A 56 10.17 -21.83 8.08
CA GLU A 56 11.58 -21.70 7.77
C GLU A 56 11.85 -20.40 7.00
N GLY A 57 11.80 -19.27 7.73
CA GLY A 57 12.06 -17.94 7.19
C GLY A 57 13.35 -17.81 6.36
N PRO A 58 14.51 -18.34 6.82
CA PRO A 58 15.74 -18.33 6.04
C PRO A 58 15.61 -19.07 4.70
N LEU A 59 15.00 -20.26 4.69
CA LEU A 59 14.77 -21.03 3.46
C LEU A 59 13.85 -20.31 2.48
N CYS A 60 12.81 -19.64 3.00
CA CYS A 60 11.93 -18.78 2.22
C CYS A 60 12.71 -17.63 1.57
N ALA A 61 13.54 -16.90 2.34
CA ALA A 61 14.33 -15.79 1.83
C ALA A 61 15.36 -16.24 0.77
N GLU A 62 16.02 -17.38 0.99
CA GLU A 62 16.92 -17.98 -0.01
C GLU A 62 16.19 -18.30 -1.32
N SER A 63 14.95 -18.77 -1.22
CA SER A 63 14.11 -19.05 -2.38
C SER A 63 13.72 -17.77 -3.12
N CYS A 64 13.39 -16.69 -2.41
CA CYS A 64 13.21 -15.37 -3.02
C CYS A 64 14.43 -14.94 -3.83
N ILE A 65 15.64 -15.08 -3.26
CA ILE A 65 16.90 -14.72 -3.96
C ILE A 65 17.10 -15.59 -5.21
N LYS A 66 16.94 -16.91 -5.06
CA LYS A 66 17.13 -17.89 -6.14
C LYS A 66 16.22 -17.64 -7.33
N PHE A 67 14.96 -17.29 -7.05
CA PHE A 67 13.94 -17.07 -8.09
C PHE A 67 13.71 -15.59 -8.42
N LYS A 68 14.52 -14.68 -7.85
CA LYS A 68 14.43 -13.22 -8.04
C LYS A 68 13.02 -12.68 -7.76
N GLY A 69 12.43 -13.11 -6.65
CA GLY A 69 11.09 -12.66 -6.22
C GLY A 69 9.92 -13.14 -7.09
N LYS A 70 10.12 -14.07 -8.04
CA LYS A 70 9.04 -14.56 -8.91
C LYS A 70 8.00 -15.42 -8.19
N LEU A 71 8.37 -15.99 -7.05
CA LEU A 71 7.50 -16.83 -6.22
C LEU A 71 7.33 -16.11 -4.88
N ILE A 72 6.31 -15.28 -4.79
CA ILE A 72 6.02 -14.48 -3.58
C ILE A 72 5.18 -15.35 -2.64
N PRO A 73 5.64 -15.61 -1.41
CA PRO A 73 4.86 -16.36 -0.43
C PRO A 73 3.69 -15.52 0.07
N GLU A 74 2.53 -16.13 0.24
CA GLU A 74 1.35 -15.52 0.88
C GLU A 74 1.07 -16.26 2.19
N CYS A 75 1.20 -15.57 3.33
CA CYS A 75 1.22 -16.22 4.65
C CYS A 75 -0.09 -16.94 5.03
N GLU A 76 -1.19 -16.56 4.37
CA GLU A 76 -2.52 -17.14 4.58
C GLU A 76 -2.86 -18.22 3.55
N ASP A 77 -2.06 -18.36 2.48
CA ASP A 77 -2.20 -19.43 1.49
C ASP A 77 -1.24 -20.58 1.79
N PHE A 78 -1.80 -21.67 2.32
CA PHE A 78 -1.06 -22.89 2.63
C PHE A 78 -0.28 -23.43 1.42
N ALA A 79 -0.82 -23.36 0.19
CA ALA A 79 -0.13 -23.87 -0.98
C ALA A 79 1.16 -23.10 -1.24
N SER A 80 1.11 -21.78 -1.10
CA SER A 80 2.23 -20.85 -1.27
C SER A 80 3.35 -21.07 -0.24
N ILE A 81 3.01 -21.39 1.02
CA ILE A 81 3.99 -21.55 2.10
C ILE A 81 4.37 -22.99 2.43
N SER A 82 3.66 -23.98 1.89
CA SER A 82 3.92 -25.41 2.16
C SER A 82 5.37 -25.86 2.03
N PRO A 83 6.20 -25.34 1.08
CA PRO A 83 7.61 -25.74 0.98
C PRO A 83 8.49 -25.26 2.14
N PHE A 84 8.00 -24.31 2.94
CA PHE A 84 8.75 -23.66 4.01
C PHE A 84 8.26 -24.07 5.40
N LEU A 85 7.34 -25.02 5.50
CA LEU A 85 6.85 -25.55 6.77
C LEU A 85 7.67 -26.76 7.23
N ASN A 86 8.00 -26.84 8.52
CA ASN A 86 8.92 -27.84 9.07
C ASN A 86 8.31 -28.83 10.08
N LYS A 87 7.01 -28.71 10.37
CA LYS A 87 6.29 -29.44 11.43
C LYS A 87 4.96 -30.02 10.95
N LEU A 88 4.91 -30.48 9.71
CA LEU A 88 3.74 -31.16 9.12
C LEU A 88 3.72 -32.65 9.47
#